data_AF-A0A7S8FFG7-F1
#
_entry.id   AF-A0A7S8FFG7-F1
#
_cell.length_a   1.000
_cell.length_b   1.000
_cell.length_c   1.000
_cell.angle_alpha   90.00
_cell.angle_beta   90.00
_cell.angle_gamma   90.00
#
_symmetry.space_group_name_H-M   'P 1'
#
loop_
_entity.id
_entity.type
_entity.pdbx_description
1 polymer ?
#
loop_
_entity_poly.entity_id
_entity_poly.type
_entity_poly.pdbx_seq_one_letter_code
_entity_poly.pdbx_strand_id
1 'polypeptide(L)'
;MSIKLCGKPTKSGSSCGYRLGDGRECPHHSGDGSAAKRFQMKGALASQEAQTIPDLTVDLTSEEGIALTLQGLSEKAARIKNVNLRRIAEIRQCCNTAVSLRQAAATRELNQSLLRLEHGARAVAVLQQMKAADRILKPLPGTPRKLEANGD
;
A
#
# COMPACT_ATOMS: atom_id res chain seq x y z
N MET A 1 0.12 -24.63 28.83
CA MET A 1 1.47 -24.23 29.28
C MET A 1 1.32 -23.50 30.62
N SER A 2 1.83 -24.06 31.71
CA SER A 2 1.69 -23.47 33.05
C SER A 2 2.69 -22.33 33.23
N ILE A 3 2.19 -21.13 33.50
CA ILE A 3 3.01 -19.94 33.73
C ILE A 3 3.62 -20.03 35.12
N LYS A 4 4.95 -20.07 35.23
CA LYS A 4 5.65 -20.03 36.52
C LYS A 4 5.72 -18.57 37.01
N LEU A 5 5.39 -18.35 38.27
CA LEU A 5 5.51 -17.04 38.92
C LEU A 5 6.74 -16.98 39.81
N CYS A 6 7.35 -15.81 39.93
CA CYS A 6 8.42 -15.56 40.88
C CYS A 6 7.87 -15.55 42.31
N GLY A 7 8.36 -16.49 43.13
CA GLY A 7 8.00 -16.61 44.55
C GLY A 7 8.90 -15.84 45.52
N LYS A 8 9.94 -15.12 45.05
CA LYS A 8 10.81 -14.34 45.94
C LYS A 8 10.04 -13.12 46.50
N PRO A 9 10.21 -12.77 47.80
CA PRO A 9 9.56 -11.61 48.38
C PRO A 9 10.15 -10.31 47.82
N THR A 10 9.31 -9.30 47.65
CA THR A 10 9.73 -7.93 47.32
C THR A 10 10.30 -7.24 48.56
N LYS A 11 10.89 -6.04 48.39
CA LYS A 11 11.36 -5.22 49.52
C LYS A 11 10.26 -4.86 50.52
N SER A 12 8.99 -4.88 50.09
CA SER A 12 7.80 -4.65 50.92
C SER A 12 7.23 -5.94 51.54
N GLY A 13 7.89 -7.10 51.40
CA GLY A 13 7.46 -8.37 51.98
C GLY A 13 6.35 -9.11 51.21
N SER A 14 5.76 -8.50 50.18
CA SER A 14 4.77 -9.14 49.31
C SER A 14 5.44 -10.02 48.24
N SER A 15 4.75 -11.05 47.74
CA SER A 15 5.29 -11.93 46.68
C SER A 15 5.48 -11.16 45.36
N CYS A 16 6.59 -11.40 44.66
CA CYS A 16 6.90 -10.68 43.41
C CYS A 16 5.86 -10.81 42.30
N GLY A 17 5.26 -11.99 42.13
CA GLY A 17 4.22 -12.22 41.14
C GLY A 17 4.65 -12.10 39.66
N TYR A 18 5.95 -11.88 39.39
CA TYR A 18 6.46 -11.74 38.02
C TYR A 18 6.38 -13.07 37.26
N ARG A 19 5.84 -13.05 36.03
CA ARG A 19 5.73 -14.25 35.18
C ARG A 19 7.10 -14.61 34.59
N LEU A 20 7.63 -15.76 35.00
CA LEU A 20 8.88 -16.30 34.50
C LEU A 20 8.62 -17.13 33.24
N GLY A 21 9.38 -16.84 32.18
CA GLY A 21 9.52 -17.76 31.06
C GLY A 21 10.40 -18.95 31.43
N ASP A 22 10.45 -19.97 30.58
CA ASP A 22 11.21 -21.21 30.84
C ASP A 22 12.67 -20.91 31.18
N GLY A 23 13.05 -21.20 32.42
CA GLY A 23 14.42 -21.15 32.91
C GLY A 23 15.02 -19.77 33.20
N ARG A 24 14.24 -18.67 33.18
CA ARG A 24 14.79 -17.33 33.43
C ARG A 24 14.67 -16.92 34.90
N GLU A 25 15.73 -16.33 35.45
CA GLU A 25 15.70 -15.71 36.77
C GLU A 25 14.82 -14.44 36.74
N CYS A 26 14.13 -14.15 37.85
CA CYS A 26 13.33 -12.95 37.96
C CYS A 26 14.23 -11.70 37.87
N PRO A 27 13.96 -10.77 36.95
CA PRO A 27 14.78 -9.58 36.78
C PRO A 27 14.78 -8.68 38.04
N HIS A 28 13.79 -8.82 38.94
CA HIS A 28 13.70 -8.03 40.16
C HIS A 28 14.59 -8.58 41.30
N HIS A 29 15.10 -9.80 41.17
CA HIS A 29 15.84 -10.51 42.21
C HIS A 29 17.15 -11.13 41.71
N SER A 30 17.67 -10.67 40.59
CA SER A 30 19.01 -11.04 40.13
C SER A 30 20.04 -10.55 41.14
N GLY A 31 20.91 -11.44 41.62
CA GLY A 31 21.89 -11.13 42.67
C GLY A 31 22.88 -10.01 42.30
N ASP A 32 23.08 -9.74 41.01
CA ASP A 32 23.98 -8.72 40.47
C ASP A 32 23.27 -7.43 40.02
N GLY A 33 21.93 -7.37 40.12
CA GLY A 33 21.11 -6.27 39.61
C GLY A 33 21.17 -6.04 38.08
N SER A 34 21.90 -6.87 37.33
CA SER A 34 22.17 -6.64 35.91
C SER A 34 20.95 -6.96 35.03
N ALA A 35 20.11 -7.91 35.46
CA ALA A 35 18.86 -8.24 34.79
C ALA A 35 17.81 -7.15 35.01
N ALA A 36 17.75 -6.55 36.21
CA ALA A 36 16.88 -5.42 36.51
C ALA A 36 17.19 -4.22 35.59
N LYS A 37 18.47 -3.86 35.48
CA LYS A 37 18.93 -2.76 34.63
C LYS A 37 18.63 -3.02 33.15
N ARG A 38 18.88 -4.24 32.66
CA ARG A 38 18.53 -4.64 31.28
C ARG A 38 17.02 -4.57 31.02
N PHE A 39 16.21 -5.01 31.98
CA PHE A 39 14.75 -4.96 31.85
C PHE A 39 14.22 -3.51 31.84
N GLN A 40 14.74 -2.65 32.73
CA GLN A 40 14.41 -1.23 32.74
C GLN A 40 14.83 -0.52 31.46
N MET A 41 16.04 -0.78 30.95
CA MET A 41 16.50 -0.22 29.67
C MET A 41 15.61 -0.68 28.50
N LYS A 42 15.22 -1.95 28.49
CA LYS A 42 14.32 -2.49 27.47
C LYS A 42 12.92 -1.87 27.55
N GLY A 43 12.39 -1.67 28.77
CA GLY A 43 11.13 -0.98 28.99
C GLY A 43 11.18 0.50 28.60
N ALA A 44 12.29 1.19 28.90
CA ALA A 44 12.51 2.57 28.52
C ALA A 44 12.61 2.75 27.00
N LEU A 45 13.33 1.85 26.32
CA LEU A 45 13.38 1.80 24.85
C LEU A 45 12.00 1.54 24.25
N ALA A 46 11.28 0.52 24.74
CA ALA A 46 9.93 0.23 24.26
C ALA A 46 8.95 1.38 24.52
N SER A 47 9.08 2.08 25.65
CA SER A 47 8.28 3.27 25.97
C SER A 47 8.63 4.46 25.10
N GLN A 48 9.91 4.67 24.78
CA GLN A 48 10.32 5.69 23.81
C GLN A 48 9.82 5.35 22.40
N GLU A 49 9.91 4.11 21.97
CA GLU A 49 9.37 3.66 20.69
C GLU A 49 7.85 3.88 20.64
N ALA A 50 7.11 3.52 21.69
CA ALA A 50 5.66 3.74 21.76
C ALA A 50 5.27 5.23 21.73
N GLN A 51 6.05 6.12 22.36
CA GLN A 51 5.79 7.56 22.37
C GLN A 51 6.24 8.29 21.10
N THR A 52 7.06 7.65 20.26
CA THR A 52 7.64 8.26 19.04
C THR A 52 7.00 7.75 17.75
N ILE A 53 6.08 6.77 17.84
CA ILE A 53 5.26 6.31 16.72
C ILE A 53 4.00 7.19 16.67
N PRO A 54 3.84 8.05 15.66
CA PRO A 54 2.59 8.77 15.49
C PRO A 54 1.50 7.75 15.15
N ASP A 55 0.46 7.69 16.00
CA ASP A 55 -0.74 6.88 15.78
C ASP A 55 -1.52 7.46 14.59
N LEU A 56 -1.10 7.11 13.38
CA LEU A 56 -1.67 7.58 12.11
C LEU A 56 -2.55 6.49 11.55
N THR A 57 -3.83 6.82 11.39
CA THR A 57 -4.71 6.08 10.50
C THR A 57 -4.17 6.27 9.08
N VAL A 58 -3.67 5.19 8.49
CA VAL A 58 -3.10 5.20 7.14
C VAL A 58 -4.16 4.69 6.17
N ASP A 59 -4.58 5.54 5.24
CA ASP A 59 -5.40 5.14 4.10
C ASP A 59 -4.61 5.31 2.80
N LEU A 60 -4.29 4.20 2.14
CA LEU A 60 -3.60 4.19 0.84
C LEU A 60 -4.54 3.78 -0.30
N THR A 61 -5.83 3.61 -0.01
CA THR A 61 -6.84 3.06 -0.94
C THR A 61 -7.47 4.13 -1.83
N SER A 62 -7.34 5.41 -1.49
CA SER A 62 -7.81 6.55 -2.28
C SER A 62 -6.70 7.59 -2.48
N GLU A 63 -6.84 8.45 -3.49
CA GLU A 63 -5.90 9.57 -3.68
C GLU A 63 -6.03 10.58 -2.53
N GLU A 64 -7.27 10.88 -2.11
CA GLU A 64 -7.51 11.73 -0.94
C GLU A 64 -6.93 11.11 0.32
N GLY A 65 -7.07 9.80 0.52
CA GLY A 65 -6.50 9.07 1.66
C GLY A 65 -4.98 9.19 1.74
N ILE A 66 -4.29 9.07 0.60
CA ILE A 66 -2.83 9.22 0.55
C ILE A 66 -2.44 10.67 0.90
N ALA A 67 -3.16 11.65 0.34
CA ALA A 67 -2.91 13.07 0.61
C ALA A 67 -3.13 13.42 2.10
N LEU A 68 -4.25 12.96 2.67
CA LEU A 68 -4.58 13.13 4.10
C LEU A 68 -3.55 12.44 5.00
N THR A 69 -3.07 11.25 4.61
CA THR A 69 -2.02 10.53 5.34
C THR A 69 -0.71 11.33 5.35
N LEU A 70 -0.29 11.89 4.22
CA LEU A 70 0.91 12.72 4.12
C LEU A 70 0.78 14.04 4.88
N GLN A 71 -0.40 14.67 4.83
CA GLN A 71 -0.70 15.87 5.59
C GLN A 71 -0.63 15.58 7.09
N GLY A 72 -1.33 14.55 7.57
CA GLY A 72 -1.34 14.15 8.98
C GLY A 72 0.06 13.76 9.49
N LEU A 73 0.87 13.11 8.64
CA LEU A 73 2.27 12.81 8.94
C LEU A 73 3.08 14.09 9.17
N SER A 74 2.93 15.08 8.28
CA SER A 74 3.64 16.35 8.33
C SER A 74 3.23 17.19 9.55
N GLU A 75 1.93 17.26 9.84
CA GLU A 75 1.40 17.97 11.01
C GLU A 75 1.85 17.35 12.33
N LYS A 76 1.84 16.01 12.43
CA LYS A 76 2.32 15.31 13.64
C LYS A 76 3.83 15.43 13.79
N ALA A 77 4.59 15.35 12.70
CA ALA A 77 6.03 15.55 12.72
C ALA A 77 6.43 16.95 13.18
N ALA A 78 5.66 17.98 12.80
CA ALA A 78 5.93 19.36 13.22
C ALA A 78 5.65 19.63 14.71
N ARG A 79 4.74 18.86 15.33
CA ARG A 79 4.30 19.07 16.73
C ARG A 79 5.12 18.26 17.75
N ILE A 80 5.70 17.13 17.35
CA ILE A 80 6.42 16.24 18.25
C ILE A 80 7.89 16.66 18.32
N LYS A 81 8.43 16.85 19.53
CA LYS A 81 9.82 17.28 19.75
C LYS A 81 10.85 16.17 19.44
N ASN A 82 10.48 14.91 19.70
CA ASN A 82 11.30 13.73 19.44
C ASN A 82 10.56 12.81 18.46
N VAL A 83 10.81 12.96 17.17
CA VAL A 83 10.13 12.20 16.11
C VAL A 83 11.01 11.05 15.66
N ASN A 84 10.41 9.87 15.43
CA ASN A 84 11.10 8.76 14.78
C ASN A 84 11.21 9.00 13.26
N LEU A 85 12.33 9.62 12.84
CA LEU A 85 12.59 9.96 11.44
C LEU A 85 12.59 8.74 10.51
N ARG A 86 13.07 7.58 10.99
CA ARG A 86 13.10 6.34 10.19
C ARG A 86 11.69 5.88 9.85
N ARG A 87 10.77 5.91 10.82
CA ARG A 87 9.39 5.51 10.59
C ARG A 87 8.65 6.47 9.67
N ILE A 88 8.90 7.77 9.81
CA ILE A 88 8.38 8.78 8.86
C ILE A 88 8.86 8.49 7.43
N ALA A 89 10.15 8.16 7.27
CA ALA A 89 10.69 7.81 5.97
C ALA A 89 10.00 6.56 5.38
N GLU A 90 9.77 5.52 6.19
CA GLU A 90 9.03 4.32 5.79
C GLU A 90 7.59 4.64 5.35
N ILE A 91 6.84 5.44 6.13
CA ILE A 91 5.46 5.83 5.78
C ILE A 91 5.45 6.63 4.47
N ARG A 92 6.36 7.60 4.34
CA ARG A 92 6.51 8.39 3.11
C ARG A 92 6.86 7.53 1.91
N GLN A 93 7.72 6.52 2.08
CA GLN A 93 8.06 5.56 1.04
C GLN A 93 6.83 4.76 0.61
N CYS A 94 6.03 4.24 1.55
CA CYS A 94 4.78 3.55 1.24
C CYS A 94 3.80 4.43 0.46
N CYS A 95 3.61 5.69 0.88
CA CYS A 95 2.76 6.64 0.15
C CYS A 95 3.27 6.87 -1.28
N ASN A 96 4.58 7.07 -1.46
CA ASN A 96 5.18 7.25 -2.79
C ASN A 96 4.96 6.02 -3.67
N THR A 97 5.16 4.81 -3.13
CA THR A 97 4.89 3.57 -3.86
C THR A 97 3.41 3.45 -4.27
N ALA A 98 2.48 3.81 -3.39
CA ALA A 98 1.05 3.81 -3.71
C ALA A 98 0.72 4.77 -4.86
N VAL A 99 1.28 5.98 -4.85
CA VAL A 99 1.14 6.96 -5.95
C VAL A 99 1.71 6.41 -7.25
N SER A 100 2.91 5.84 -7.23
CA SER A 100 3.54 5.28 -8.44
C SER A 100 2.73 4.11 -9.03
N LEU A 101 2.16 3.25 -8.20
CA LEU A 101 1.31 2.15 -8.66
C LEU A 101 0.02 2.67 -9.35
N ARG A 102 -0.60 3.72 -8.81
CA ARG A 102 -1.76 4.37 -9.43
C ARG A 102 -1.42 5.04 -10.75
N GLN A 103 -0.32 5.79 -10.80
CA GLN A 103 0.16 6.40 -12.04
C GLN A 103 0.41 5.34 -13.11
N ALA A 104 1.05 4.22 -12.76
CA ALA A 104 1.26 3.11 -13.68
C ALA A 104 -0.06 2.51 -14.18
N ALA A 105 -1.08 2.38 -13.32
CA ALA A 105 -2.40 1.91 -13.73
C ALA A 105 -3.09 2.89 -14.70
N ALA A 106 -3.08 4.19 -14.39
CA ALA A 106 -3.63 5.24 -15.25
C ALA A 106 -2.93 5.28 -16.61
N THR A 107 -1.59 5.14 -16.64
CA THR A 107 -0.83 5.06 -17.89
C THR A 107 -1.22 3.85 -18.73
N ARG A 108 -1.47 2.67 -18.11
CA ARG A 108 -1.96 1.49 -18.84
C ARG A 108 -3.33 1.74 -19.45
N GLU A 109 -4.23 2.37 -18.72
CA GLU A 109 -5.58 2.68 -19.19
C GLU A 109 -5.56 3.70 -20.35
N LEU A 110 -4.73 4.75 -20.24
CA LEU A 110 -4.48 5.70 -21.31
C LEU A 110 -3.91 5.01 -22.56
N ASN A 111 -2.88 4.18 -22.40
CA ASN A 111 -2.30 3.44 -23.51
C ASN A 111 -3.32 2.50 -24.17
N GLN A 112 -4.14 1.82 -23.37
CA GLN A 112 -5.19 0.95 -23.90
C GLN A 112 -6.26 1.74 -24.66
N SER A 113 -6.62 2.94 -24.18
CA SER A 113 -7.55 3.84 -24.86
C SER A 113 -6.99 4.35 -26.17
N LEU A 114 -5.70 4.74 -26.19
CA LEU A 114 -5.00 5.16 -27.40
C LEU A 114 -4.94 4.04 -28.44
N LEU A 115 -4.58 2.82 -28.04
CA LEU A 115 -4.57 1.67 -28.95
C LEU A 115 -5.97 1.39 -29.55
N ARG A 116 -7.02 1.49 -28.74
CA ARG A 116 -8.41 1.35 -29.25
C ARG A 116 -8.75 2.43 -30.26
N LEU A 117 -8.34 3.68 -30.03
CA LEU A 117 -8.54 4.79 -30.97
C LEU A 117 -7.73 4.61 -32.25
N GLU A 118 -6.46 4.21 -32.16
CA GLU A 118 -5.60 3.96 -33.33
C GLU A 118 -6.09 2.80 -34.18
N HIS A 119 -6.50 1.70 -33.55
CA HIS A 119 -7.10 0.56 -34.26
C HIS A 119 -8.50 0.89 -34.79
N GLY A 120 -9.27 1.70 -34.08
CA GLY A 120 -10.55 2.24 -34.55
C GLY A 120 -10.37 3.11 -35.79
N ALA A 121 -9.39 4.01 -35.80
CA ALA A 121 -9.06 4.85 -36.94
C ALA A 121 -8.58 4.02 -38.14
N ARG A 122 -7.75 2.99 -37.91
CA ARG A 122 -7.34 2.04 -38.97
C ARG A 122 -8.50 1.20 -39.49
N ALA A 123 -9.40 0.72 -38.62
CA ALA A 123 -10.58 -0.03 -39.02
C ALA A 123 -11.56 0.83 -39.82
N VAL A 124 -11.74 2.10 -39.43
CA VAL A 124 -12.53 3.09 -40.19
C VAL A 124 -11.89 3.38 -41.54
N ALA A 125 -10.56 3.52 -41.60
CA ALA A 125 -9.85 3.72 -42.87
C ALA A 125 -9.99 2.52 -43.82
N VAL A 126 -9.89 1.28 -43.32
CA VAL A 126 -10.14 0.06 -44.11
C VAL A 126 -11.59 -0.01 -44.58
N LEU A 127 -12.57 0.30 -43.72
CA LEU A 127 -13.99 0.37 -44.10
C LEU A 127 -14.26 1.43 -45.17
N GLN A 128 -13.62 2.60 -45.09
CA GLN A 128 -13.72 3.63 -46.11
C GLN A 128 -13.07 3.19 -47.43
N GLN A 129 -11.92 2.52 -47.38
CA GLN A 129 -11.28 1.93 -48.56
C GLN A 129 -12.15 0.84 -49.19
N MET A 130 -12.78 -0.04 -48.39
CA MET A 130 -13.70 -1.06 -48.90
C MET A 130 -14.95 -0.44 -49.52
N LYS A 131 -15.55 0.59 -48.91
CA LYS A 131 -16.70 1.32 -49.49
C LYS A 131 -16.33 2.08 -50.78
N ALA A 132 -15.12 2.61 -50.86
CA ALA A 132 -14.62 3.26 -52.07
C ALA A 132 -14.29 2.22 -53.16
N ALA A 133 -13.76 1.06 -52.78
CA ALA A 133 -13.48 -0.05 -53.67
C ALA A 133 -14.77 -0.73 -54.15
N ASP A 134 -15.82 -0.83 -53.34
CA ASP A 134 -17.15 -1.34 -53.74
C ASP A 134 -17.78 -0.51 -54.88
N ARG A 135 -17.36 0.75 -55.08
CA ARG A 135 -17.76 1.57 -56.23
C ARG A 135 -16.98 1.25 -57.52
N ILE A 136 -15.85 0.55 -57.42
CA ILE A 136 -14.93 0.25 -58.52
C ILE A 136 -14.87 -1.26 -58.81
N LEU A 137 -15.20 -2.13 -57.85
CA LEU A 137 -15.07 -3.56 -57.97
C LEU A 137 -16.19 -4.16 -58.84
N LYS A 138 -15.77 -4.87 -59.89
CA LYS A 138 -16.59 -5.83 -60.62
C LYS A 138 -17.23 -6.80 -59.63
N PRO A 139 -18.51 -7.18 -59.81
CA PRO A 139 -19.15 -8.16 -58.94
C PRO A 139 -18.31 -9.43 -58.86
N LEU A 140 -18.23 -10.01 -57.66
CA LEU A 140 -17.55 -11.28 -57.42
C LEU A 140 -18.08 -12.34 -58.40
N PRO A 141 -17.20 -13.15 -59.02
CA PRO A 141 -17.64 -14.18 -59.95
C PRO A 141 -18.63 -15.13 -59.25
N GLY A 142 -19.87 -15.13 -59.72
CA GLY A 142 -20.95 -15.99 -59.20
C GLY A 142 -22.12 -15.25 -58.52
N THR A 143 -22.03 -13.95 -58.25
CA THR A 143 -23.21 -13.18 -57.81
C THR A 143 -23.97 -12.61 -59.01
N PRO A 144 -25.26 -12.94 -59.21
CA PRO A 144 -26.04 -12.37 -60.29
C PRO A 144 -26.14 -10.85 -60.09
N ARG A 145 -25.70 -10.10 -61.10
CA ARG A 145 -25.85 -8.64 -61.14
C ARG A 145 -27.36 -8.36 -61.10
N LYS A 146 -27.87 -7.73 -60.04
CA LYS A 146 -29.23 -7.20 -60.06
C LYS A 146 -29.28 -6.16 -61.18
N LEU A 147 -29.91 -6.55 -62.28
CA LEU A 147 -30.32 -5.61 -63.32
C LEU A 147 -31.31 -4.66 -62.66
N GLU A 148 -30.92 -3.40 -62.49
CA GLU A 148 -31.89 -2.36 -62.18
C GLU A 148 -32.86 -2.30 -63.35
N ALA A 149 -34.11 -2.62 -63.07
CA ALA A 149 -35.20 -2.45 -64.00
C ALA A 149 -35.35 -0.94 -64.25
N ASN A 150 -34.90 -0.48 -65.42
CA ASN A 150 -35.32 0.80 -65.94
C ASN A 150 -36.82 0.68 -66.21
N GLY A 151 -37.61 1.31 -65.33
CA GLY A 151 -39.02 1.53 -65.56
C GLY A 151 -39.19 2.64 -66.60
N ASP A 152 -39.83 2.27 -67.70
CA ASP A 152 -40.58 3.19 -68.55
C ASP A 152 -41.83 3.70 -67.81
#